data_AF-A0A158I1B1-F1
#
_entry.id   AF-A0A158I1B1-F1
#
_cell.length_a   1.000
_cell.length_b   1.000
_cell.length_c   1.000
_cell.angle_alpha   90.00
_cell.angle_beta   90.00
_cell.angle_gamma   90.00
#
_symmetry.space_group_name_H-M   'P 1'
#
loop_
_entity.id
_entity.type
_entity.pdbx_description
1 polymer ?
#
loop_
_entity_poly.entity_id
_entity_poly.type
_entity_poly.pdbx_seq_one_letter_code
_entity_poly.pdbx_strand_id
1 'polypeptide(L)'
;MRESIVKLRTMAADTPTYDDTVMELMRKIIHHVAGEETILLPMAEDVLAADLRNLGTQMNLRRLQLVAHRPAEIAMNSAGAFPILTFSIAGLAALAVLKISRTLSRTPRGMR
;
A
#
# COMPACT_ATOMS: atom_id res chain seq x y z
N MET A 1 15.80 -10.46 -6.12
CA MET A 1 14.49 -10.27 -5.45
C MET A 1 13.33 -10.41 -6.43
N ARG A 2 13.28 -9.65 -7.53
CA ARG A 2 12.17 -9.70 -8.51
C ARG A 2 11.88 -11.11 -9.06
N GLU A 3 12.92 -11.85 -9.45
CA GLU A 3 12.78 -13.23 -9.94
C GLU A 3 12.17 -14.16 -8.89
N SER A 4 12.65 -14.09 -7.63
CA SER A 4 12.10 -14.87 -6.51
C SER A 4 10.62 -14.54 -6.25
N ILE A 5 10.23 -13.27 -6.36
CA ILE A 5 8.82 -12.84 -6.24
C ILE A 5 7.97 -13.40 -7.39
N VAL A 6 8.45 -13.33 -8.63
CA VAL A 6 7.75 -13.88 -9.80
C VAL A 6 7.58 -15.39 -9.63
N LYS A 7 8.64 -16.10 -9.23
CA LYS A 7 8.60 -17.53 -8.96
C LYS A 7 7.54 -17.88 -7.91
N LEU A 8 7.58 -17.23 -6.74
CA LEU A 8 6.61 -17.46 -5.65
C LEU A 8 5.16 -17.22 -6.09
N ARG A 9 4.89 -16.17 -6.89
CA ARG A 9 3.54 -15.88 -7.40
C ARG A 9 2.97 -16.96 -8.32
N THR A 10 3.82 -17.82 -8.87
CA THR A 10 3.43 -18.92 -9.76
C THR A 10 3.45 -20.29 -9.08
N MET A 11 3.91 -20.38 -7.82
CA MET A 11 3.98 -21.63 -7.07
C MET A 11 2.68 -21.90 -6.31
N ALA A 12 2.28 -23.16 -6.23
CA ALA A 12 1.24 -23.58 -5.29
C ALA A 12 1.82 -23.63 -3.87
N ALA A 13 1.05 -23.18 -2.87
CA ALA A 13 1.53 -23.06 -1.49
C ALA A 13 1.86 -24.42 -0.84
N ASP A 14 1.33 -25.52 -1.37
CA ASP A 14 1.58 -26.90 -0.94
C ASP A 14 2.83 -27.52 -1.59
N THR A 15 3.51 -26.81 -2.51
CA THR A 15 4.75 -27.33 -3.09
C THR A 15 5.84 -27.46 -2.02
N PRO A 16 6.57 -28.58 -1.95
CA PRO A 16 7.59 -28.81 -0.92
C PRO A 16 8.68 -27.72 -0.84
N THR A 17 8.96 -27.02 -1.94
CA THR A 17 9.99 -25.98 -2.04
C THR A 17 9.48 -24.56 -1.82
N TYR A 18 8.18 -24.39 -1.51
CA TYR A 18 7.57 -23.07 -1.33
C TYR A 18 8.24 -22.30 -0.20
N ASP A 19 8.32 -22.92 0.98
CA ASP A 19 8.90 -22.31 2.18
C ASP A 19 10.39 -21.97 1.98
N ASP A 20 11.16 -22.86 1.36
CA ASP A 20 12.56 -22.58 1.03
C ASP A 20 12.72 -21.34 0.14
N THR A 21 11.83 -21.20 -0.85
CA THR A 21 11.84 -20.06 -1.78
C THR A 21 11.42 -18.77 -1.07
N VAL A 22 10.47 -18.83 -0.13
CA VAL A 22 10.10 -17.69 0.73
C VAL A 22 11.28 -17.27 1.59
N MET A 23 11.93 -18.22 2.26
CA MET A 23 13.07 -17.95 3.13
C MET A 23 14.27 -17.38 2.35
N GLU A 24 14.47 -17.81 1.10
CA GLU A 24 15.47 -17.22 0.22
C GLU A 24 15.15 -15.76 -0.13
N LEU A 25 13.89 -15.46 -0.45
CA LEU A 25 13.45 -14.08 -0.69
C LEU A 25 13.65 -13.22 0.57
N MET A 26 13.25 -13.72 1.75
CA MET A 26 13.39 -13.00 3.02
C MET A 26 14.85 -12.69 3.33
N ARG A 27 15.79 -13.64 3.12
CA ARG A 27 17.22 -13.37 3.27
C ARG A 27 17.68 -12.21 2.40
N LYS A 28 17.27 -12.17 1.13
CA LYS A 28 17.63 -11.08 0.20
C LYS A 28 17.03 -9.73 0.62
N ILE A 29 15.78 -9.72 1.10
CA ILE A 29 15.13 -8.51 1.60
C ILE A 29 15.87 -7.96 2.82
N ILE A 30 16.17 -8.81 3.81
CA ILE A 30 16.86 -8.39 5.04
C ILE A 30 18.22 -7.75 4.72
N HIS A 31 19.01 -8.37 3.84
CA HIS A 31 20.30 -7.81 3.45
C HIS A 31 20.18 -6.50 2.67
N HIS A 32 19.15 -6.38 1.82
CA HIS A 32 18.90 -5.15 1.07
C HIS A 32 18.52 -4.00 2.00
N VAL A 33 17.56 -4.22 2.91
CA VAL A 33 17.12 -3.20 3.89
C VAL A 33 18.27 -2.82 4.81
N ALA A 34 19.06 -3.78 5.28
CA ALA A 34 20.23 -3.48 6.11
C ALA A 34 21.21 -2.53 5.38
N GLY A 35 21.46 -2.75 4.09
CA GLY A 35 22.28 -1.84 3.27
C GLY A 35 21.64 -0.47 3.07
N GLU A 36 20.33 -0.39 2.90
CA GLU A 36 19.61 0.88 2.83
C GLU A 36 19.75 1.67 4.15
N GLU A 37 19.49 1.04 5.28
CA GLU A 37 19.49 1.67 6.61
C GLU A 37 20.89 2.07 7.09
N THR A 38 21.92 1.29 6.76
CA THR A 38 23.28 1.54 7.26
C THR A 38 24.16 2.35 6.33
N ILE A 39 23.81 2.45 5.04
CA ILE A 39 24.66 3.12 4.03
C ILE A 39 23.85 4.16 3.27
N LEU A 40 22.79 3.75 2.57
CA LEU A 40 22.14 4.64 1.59
C LEU A 40 21.35 5.77 2.22
N LEU A 41 20.56 5.49 3.27
CA LEU A 41 19.76 6.52 3.94
C LEU A 41 20.63 7.52 4.71
N PRO A 42 21.63 7.11 5.51
CA PRO A 42 22.56 8.06 6.12
C PRO A 42 23.27 8.94 5.08
N MET A 43 23.75 8.35 3.98
CA MET A 43 24.39 9.10 2.91
C MET A 43 23.42 10.09 2.23
N ALA A 44 22.14 9.72 2.07
CA ALA A 44 21.13 10.62 1.55
C ALA A 44 20.83 11.77 2.52
N GLU A 45 20.84 11.52 3.83
CA GLU A 45 20.72 12.57 4.86
C GLU A 45 21.89 13.55 4.79
N ASP A 46 23.12 13.06 4.67
CA ASP A 46 24.31 13.91 4.59
C ASP A 46 24.31 14.81 3.33
N VAL A 47 23.88 14.27 2.18
CA VAL A 47 23.95 14.98 0.89
C VAL A 47 22.70 15.81 0.59
N LEU A 48 21.51 15.36 1.03
CA LEU A 48 20.21 15.92 0.62
C LEU A 48 19.40 16.50 1.79
N ALA A 49 19.99 16.70 2.98
CA ALA A 49 19.29 17.15 4.19
C ALA A 49 18.20 18.21 3.96
N ALA A 50 18.53 19.29 3.24
CA ALA A 50 17.62 20.40 2.98
C ALA A 50 16.44 20.02 2.06
N ASP A 51 16.64 19.07 1.14
CA ASP A 51 15.68 18.68 0.11
C ASP A 51 14.89 17.40 0.46
N LEU A 52 15.33 16.63 1.47
CA LEU A 52 14.71 15.36 1.85
C LEU A 52 13.19 15.46 2.08
N ARG A 53 12.73 16.54 2.69
CA ARG A 53 11.29 16.77 2.92
C ARG A 53 10.51 16.93 1.63
N ASN A 54 11.08 17.69 0.68
CA ASN A 54 10.47 17.90 -0.63
C ASN A 54 10.50 16.59 -1.45
N LEU A 55 11.64 15.91 -1.48
CA LEU A 55 11.80 14.61 -2.14
C LEU A 55 10.82 13.57 -1.59
N GLY A 56 10.68 13.45 -0.27
CA GLY A 56 9.71 12.53 0.35
C GLY A 56 8.26 12.86 -0.04
N THR A 57 7.93 14.14 -0.19
CA THR A 57 6.61 14.56 -0.68
C THR A 57 6.40 14.12 -2.13
N GLN A 58 7.38 14.33 -3.00
CA GLN A 58 7.32 13.89 -4.41
C GLN A 58 7.24 12.36 -4.53
N MET A 59 7.99 11.62 -3.71
CA MET A 59 7.94 10.15 -3.67
C MET A 59 6.57 9.63 -3.24
N ASN A 60 5.93 10.26 -2.24
CA ASN A 60 4.58 9.90 -1.83
C ASN A 60 3.54 10.20 -2.92
N LEU A 61 3.63 11.34 -3.59
CA LEU A 61 2.78 11.65 -4.74
C LEU A 61 2.97 10.62 -5.85
N ARG A 62 4.22 10.25 -6.15
CA ARG A 62 4.52 9.22 -7.15
C ARG A 62 3.99 7.85 -6.73
N ARG A 63 4.08 7.48 -5.45
CA ARG A 63 3.50 6.25 -4.90
C ARG A 63 2.00 6.21 -5.16
N LEU A 64 1.29 7.29 -4.85
CA LEU A 64 -0.15 7.39 -5.14
C LEU A 64 -0.45 7.24 -6.62
N GLN A 65 0.33 7.86 -7.51
CA GLN A 65 0.15 7.72 -8.97
C GLN A 65 0.38 6.29 -9.47
N LEU A 66 1.44 5.62 -9.01
CA LEU A 66 1.76 4.25 -9.40
C LEU A 66 0.66 3.28 -8.94
N VAL A 67 0.10 3.56 -7.76
CA VAL A 67 -0.87 2.72 -7.10
C VAL A 67 -2.30 2.99 -7.63
N ALA A 68 -2.62 4.22 -8.05
CA ALA A 68 -3.93 4.61 -8.60
C ALA A 68 -4.35 3.80 -9.84
N HIS A 69 -3.39 3.25 -10.59
CA HIS A 69 -3.65 2.40 -11.76
C HIS A 69 -4.02 0.94 -11.39
N ARG A 70 -4.05 0.58 -10.09
CA ARG A 70 -4.39 -0.76 -9.58
C ARG A 70 -5.28 -0.73 -8.32
N PRO A 71 -6.48 -0.12 -8.36
CA PRO A 71 -7.28 0.15 -7.16
C PRO A 71 -7.68 -1.09 -6.34
N ALA A 72 -7.84 -2.25 -6.99
CA ALA A 72 -8.15 -3.51 -6.30
C ALA A 72 -6.99 -4.05 -5.44
N GLU A 73 -5.74 -3.92 -5.93
CA GLU A 73 -4.54 -4.35 -5.20
C GLU A 73 -4.29 -3.45 -3.96
N ILE A 74 -4.77 -2.19 -3.98
CA ILE A 74 -4.73 -1.26 -2.84
C ILE A 74 -5.60 -1.76 -1.70
N ALA A 75 -6.88 -2.04 -1.99
CA ALA A 75 -7.84 -2.43 -0.96
C ALA A 75 -7.37 -3.68 -0.21
N MET A 76 -6.82 -4.65 -0.95
CA MET A 76 -6.30 -5.89 -0.38
C MET A 76 -5.02 -5.68 0.44
N ASN A 77 -4.03 -4.94 -0.08
CA ASN A 77 -2.77 -4.71 0.64
C ASN A 77 -2.94 -3.75 1.83
N SER A 78 -3.78 -2.71 1.72
CA SER A 78 -4.08 -1.78 2.82
C SER A 78 -4.87 -2.45 3.95
N ALA A 79 -5.82 -3.33 3.63
CA ALA A 79 -6.53 -4.12 4.64
C ALA A 79 -5.58 -5.04 5.43
N GLY A 80 -4.56 -5.61 4.76
CA GLY A 80 -3.55 -6.45 5.41
C GLY A 80 -2.53 -5.67 6.26
N ALA A 81 -2.07 -4.51 5.79
CA ALA A 81 -1.03 -3.74 6.48
C ALA A 81 -1.56 -2.79 7.57
N PHE A 82 -2.75 -2.20 7.36
CA PHE A 82 -3.35 -1.22 8.26
C PHE A 82 -4.85 -1.48 8.44
N PRO A 83 -5.23 -2.59 9.10
CA PRO A 83 -6.63 -3.02 9.18
C PRO A 83 -7.54 -1.98 9.86
N ILE A 84 -7.08 -1.36 10.95
CA ILE A 84 -7.87 -0.36 11.72
C ILE A 84 -8.19 0.87 10.87
N LEU A 85 -7.19 1.44 10.19
CA LEU A 85 -7.36 2.61 9.33
C LEU A 85 -8.30 2.29 8.16
N THR A 86 -8.12 1.10 7.55
CA THR A 86 -8.93 0.64 6.43
C THR A 86 -10.41 0.50 6.82
N PHE A 87 -10.71 -0.18 7.93
CA PHE A 87 -12.09 -0.32 8.41
C PHE A 87 -12.72 1.02 8.82
N SER A 88 -11.91 1.93 9.37
CA SER A 88 -12.37 3.27 9.75
C SER A 88 -12.78 4.09 8.52
N ILE A 89 -11.96 4.10 7.46
CA ILE A 89 -12.29 4.77 6.19
C ILE A 89 -13.54 4.13 5.54
N ALA A 90 -13.61 2.80 5.51
CA ALA A 90 -14.76 2.09 4.97
C ALA A 90 -16.06 2.40 5.74
N GLY A 91 -16.00 2.44 7.07
CA GLY A 91 -17.13 2.81 7.92
C GLY A 91 -17.60 4.25 7.68
N LEU A 92 -16.67 5.20 7.59
CA LEU A 92 -16.99 6.60 7.28
C LEU A 92 -17.62 6.74 5.88
N ALA A 93 -17.09 6.05 4.88
CA ALA A 93 -17.65 6.04 3.53
C ALA A 93 -19.08 5.48 3.52
N ALA A 94 -19.33 4.36 4.22
CA ALA A 94 -20.66 3.78 4.34
C ALA A 94 -21.66 4.73 5.02
N LEU A 95 -21.24 5.41 6.09
CA LEU A 95 -22.06 6.43 6.76
C LEU A 95 -22.38 7.62 5.87
N ALA A 96 -21.40 8.08 5.07
CA ALA A 96 -21.61 9.16 4.11
C ALA A 96 -22.61 8.76 3.03
N VAL A 97 -22.49 7.56 2.46
CA VAL A 97 -23.44 7.02 1.46
C VAL A 97 -24.84 6.90 2.05
N LEU A 98 -24.97 6.39 3.28
CA LEU A 98 -26.26 6.27 3.97
C LEU A 98 -26.90 7.62 4.25
N LYS A 99 -26.11 8.66 4.59
CA LYS A 99 -26.63 10.02 4.76
C LYS A 99 -27.09 10.60 3.43
N ILE A 100 -26.31 10.45 2.37
CA ILE A 100 -26.65 10.97 1.04
C ILE A 100 -27.92 10.30 0.51
N SER A 101 -28.04 8.97 0.62
CA SER A 101 -29.24 8.25 0.18
C SER A 101 -30.48 8.68 0.95
N ARG A 102 -30.39 8.84 2.28
CA ARG A 102 -31.51 9.36 3.10
C ARG A 102 -31.90 10.80 2.74
N THR A 103 -30.95 11.64 2.37
CA THR A 103 -31.22 13.01 1.93
C THR A 103 -31.90 13.05 0.56
N LEU A 104 -31.46 12.22 -0.40
CA LEU A 104 -32.14 12.08 -1.69
C LEU A 104 -33.55 11.47 -1.56
N SER A 105 -33.76 10.55 -0.62
CA SER A 105 -35.10 10.00 -0.34
C SER A 105 -36.03 10.97 0.38
N ARG A 106 -35.52 12.09 0.91
CA ARG A 106 -36.28 13.10 1.66
C ARG A 106 -36.70 14.32 0.84
N THR A 107 -36.34 14.41 -0.44
CA THR A 107 -36.87 15.47 -1.31
C THR A 107 -38.37 15.24 -1.50
N PRO A 108 -39.26 16.11 -0.99
CA PRO A 108 -40.70 15.89 -1.12
C PRO A 108 -41.10 16.09 -2.57
N ARG A 109 -41.84 15.13 -3.14
CA ARG A 109 -42.72 15.39 -4.28
C ARG A 109 -43.71 16.47 -3.86
N GLY A 110 -43.53 17.69 -4.37
CA GLY A 110 -44.43 18.81 -4.11
C GLY A 110 -44.27 19.92 -5.14
N MET A 111 -44.80 19.69 -6.34
CA MET A 111 -45.35 20.78 -7.16
C MET A 111 -46.40 20.21 -8.12
N ARG A 112 -47.62 20.06 -7.60
CA ARG A 112 -48.89 20.22 -8.29
C ARG A 112 -49.89 20.77 -7.31
#